data_AF-A0A8T6MAY6-F1
#
_entry.id   AF-A0A8T6MAY6-F1
#
_cell.length_a   1.000
_cell.length_b   1.000
_cell.length_c   1.000
_cell.angle_alpha   90.00
_cell.angle_beta   90.00
_cell.angle_gamma   90.00
#
_symmetry.space_group_name_H-M   'P 1'
#
loop_
_entity.id
_entity.type
_entity.pdbx_description
1 polymer ?
#
loop_
_entity_poly.entity_id
_entity_poly.type
_entity_poly.pdbx_seq_one_letter_code
_entity_poly.pdbx_strand_id
1 'polypeptide(L)'
;MLGRYIVLDIETTGLNRSKDQITEIAALKLEGNRIVDKFETLINPQMKIPAEITQLTGITDDMVKEKPTIQEVLPNFIDFIKKDILVAHNAIFDIGFINHNLNLHLNQTLENKNICTMNLAKKIISTMPSYRLSSLCNYFDIKNEYAHRAMSDVYATTKLFTKFQAIMHNNGLREDQDILKFYQDPLLKLNLSLTHLI
;
A
#
# COMPACT_ATOMS: atom_id res chain seq x y z
N MET A 1 -17.06 12.90 -8.90
CA MET A 1 -16.68 11.62 -9.56
C MET A 1 -16.25 10.70 -8.42
N LEU A 2 -16.66 9.44 -8.35
CA LEU A 2 -16.18 8.55 -7.29
C LEU A 2 -14.67 8.42 -7.41
N GLY A 3 -13.95 8.59 -6.29
CA GLY A 3 -12.50 8.50 -6.29
C GLY A 3 -12.01 7.15 -6.75
N ARG A 4 -10.99 7.18 -7.62
CA ARG A 4 -10.27 5.99 -8.06
C ARG A 4 -8.97 5.87 -7.29
N TYR A 5 -8.86 4.77 -6.56
CA TYR A 5 -7.71 4.47 -5.73
C TYR A 5 -7.09 3.14 -6.15
N ILE A 6 -5.77 3.07 -6.07
CA ILE A 6 -5.02 1.83 -6.16
C ILE A 6 -4.43 1.56 -4.80
N VAL A 7 -4.94 0.56 -4.08
CA VAL A 7 -4.31 0.10 -2.85
C VAL A 7 -3.26 -0.94 -3.22
N LEU A 8 -2.02 -0.77 -2.82
CA LEU A 8 -0.90 -1.63 -3.21
C LEU A 8 0.02 -1.97 -2.04
N ASP A 9 0.74 -3.07 -2.21
CA ASP A 9 1.76 -3.58 -1.30
C ASP A 9 2.78 -4.40 -2.11
N ILE A 10 4.04 -4.44 -1.65
CA ILE A 10 5.10 -5.27 -2.24
C ILE A 10 5.79 -6.14 -1.19
N GLU A 11 6.25 -7.30 -1.61
CA GLU A 11 7.26 -8.08 -0.87
C GLU A 11 8.62 -7.94 -1.53
N THR A 12 9.67 -8.00 -0.72
CA THR A 12 11.05 -7.72 -1.17
C THR A 12 12.05 -8.66 -0.50
N THR A 13 13.25 -8.80 -1.08
CA THR A 13 14.36 -9.58 -0.49
C THR A 13 15.05 -8.86 0.68
N GLY A 14 14.60 -7.67 1.09
CA GLY A 14 15.22 -6.86 2.13
C GLY A 14 14.75 -5.40 2.07
N LEU A 15 15.31 -4.53 2.92
CA LEU A 15 14.78 -3.18 3.11
C LEU A 15 15.45 -2.09 2.26
N ASN A 16 16.54 -2.42 1.55
CA ASN A 16 17.34 -1.46 0.81
C ASN A 16 17.08 -1.58 -0.69
N ARG A 17 16.24 -0.70 -1.23
CA ARG A 17 15.91 -0.65 -2.68
C ARG A 17 17.09 -0.62 -3.65
N SER A 18 18.29 -0.20 -3.22
CA SER A 18 19.48 -0.18 -4.06
C SER A 18 20.23 -1.52 -4.12
N LYS A 19 19.87 -2.47 -3.24
CA LYS A 19 20.54 -3.77 -3.06
C LYS A 19 19.56 -4.95 -3.14
N ASP A 20 18.36 -4.74 -2.65
CA ASP A 20 17.29 -5.74 -2.54
C ASP A 20 16.28 -5.60 -3.68
N GLN A 21 15.57 -6.69 -3.95
CA GLN A 21 14.72 -6.85 -5.13
C GLN A 21 13.28 -7.16 -4.74
N ILE A 22 12.33 -6.80 -5.60
CA ILE A 22 10.90 -7.09 -5.40
C ILE A 22 10.63 -8.57 -5.72
N THR A 23 9.88 -9.26 -4.86
CA THR A 23 9.50 -10.68 -5.02
C THR A 23 8.00 -10.88 -5.23
N GLU A 24 7.16 -9.92 -4.84
CA GLU A 24 5.72 -9.92 -5.08
C GLU A 24 5.24 -8.47 -5.21
N ILE A 25 4.25 -8.25 -6.07
CA ILE A 25 3.48 -7.01 -6.12
C ILE A 25 1.99 -7.34 -6.16
N ALA A 26 1.22 -6.66 -5.32
CA ALA A 26 -0.22 -6.76 -5.26
C ALA A 26 -0.86 -5.38 -5.32
N ALA A 27 -2.00 -5.28 -5.99
CA ALA A 27 -2.83 -4.09 -5.97
C ALA A 27 -4.32 -4.38 -6.19
N LEU A 28 -5.16 -3.58 -5.55
CA LEU A 28 -6.61 -3.53 -5.77
C LEU A 28 -7.00 -2.15 -6.30
N LYS A 29 -7.80 -2.15 -7.37
CA LYS A 29 -8.41 -0.93 -7.90
C LYS A 29 -9.77 -0.72 -7.26
N LEU A 30 -9.98 0.47 -6.71
CA LEU A 30 -11.23 0.87 -6.07
C LEU A 30 -11.92 1.96 -6.90
N GLU A 31 -13.23 1.82 -7.08
CA GLU A 31 -14.12 2.90 -7.50
C GLU A 31 -15.11 3.19 -6.37
N GLY A 32 -14.87 4.30 -5.65
CA GLY A 32 -15.47 4.51 -4.34
C GLY A 32 -15.00 3.43 -3.36
N ASN A 33 -15.94 2.73 -2.70
CA ASN A 33 -15.63 1.65 -1.76
C ASN A 33 -15.69 0.24 -2.39
N ARG A 34 -15.82 0.15 -3.72
CA ARG A 34 -15.93 -1.14 -4.42
C ARG A 34 -14.62 -1.50 -5.09
N ILE A 35 -14.17 -2.73 -4.88
CA ILE A 35 -13.08 -3.33 -5.65
C ILE A 35 -13.61 -3.63 -7.05
N VAL A 36 -12.95 -3.10 -8.07
CA VAL A 36 -13.35 -3.28 -9.48
C VAL A 36 -12.32 -4.05 -10.30
N ASP A 37 -11.09 -4.17 -9.80
CA ASP A 37 -10.00 -4.83 -10.52
C ASP A 37 -8.88 -5.24 -9.56
N LYS A 38 -8.05 -6.21 -9.95
CA LYS A 38 -6.96 -6.76 -9.15
C LYS A 38 -5.71 -7.01 -9.99
N PHE A 39 -4.55 -6.65 -9.46
CA PHE A 39 -3.24 -6.98 -9.99
C PHE A 39 -2.46 -7.78 -8.93
N GLU A 40 -1.87 -8.91 -9.31
CA GLU A 40 -1.08 -9.73 -8.39
C GLU A 40 -0.08 -10.54 -9.18
N THR A 41 1.20 -10.44 -8.85
CA THR A 41 2.22 -11.30 -9.44
C THR A 41 3.39 -11.51 -8.50
N LEU A 42 3.86 -12.76 -8.45
CA LEU A 42 5.22 -13.07 -7.98
C LEU A 42 6.22 -12.63 -9.03
N ILE A 43 7.42 -12.28 -8.59
CA ILE A 43 8.49 -11.70 -9.40
C ILE A 43 9.77 -12.47 -9.12
N ASN A 44 10.51 -12.83 -10.17
CA ASN A 44 11.85 -13.36 -10.04
C ASN A 44 12.81 -12.23 -9.64
N PRO A 45 13.38 -12.25 -8.42
CA PRO A 45 14.28 -11.19 -7.95
C PRO A 45 15.69 -11.28 -8.56
N GLN A 46 15.98 -12.32 -9.35
CA GLN A 46 17.31 -12.60 -9.93
C GLN A 46 18.45 -12.65 -8.89
N MET A 47 18.10 -12.96 -7.64
CA MET A 47 19.01 -13.19 -6.53
C MET A 47 18.37 -14.19 -5.56
N LYS A 48 19.19 -14.75 -4.67
CA LYS A 48 18.69 -15.65 -3.63
C LYS A 48 17.88 -14.86 -2.59
N ILE A 49 16.70 -15.36 -2.24
CA ILE A 49 15.89 -14.79 -1.16
C ILE A 49 16.52 -15.17 0.20
N PRO A 50 16.84 -14.20 1.08
CA PRO A 50 17.36 -14.51 2.41
C PRO A 50 16.40 -15.37 3.23
N ALA A 51 16.92 -16.30 4.02
CA ALA A 51 16.09 -17.27 4.76
C ALA A 51 15.11 -16.60 5.73
N GLU A 52 15.52 -15.49 6.37
CA GLU A 52 14.66 -14.66 7.22
C GLU A 52 13.49 -14.03 6.46
N ILE A 53 13.69 -13.63 5.20
CA ILE A 53 12.62 -13.11 4.34
C ILE A 53 11.69 -14.23 3.90
N THR A 54 12.22 -15.39 3.52
CA THR A 54 11.41 -16.58 3.22
C THR A 54 10.57 -17.00 4.42
N GLN A 55 11.12 -16.93 5.64
CA GLN A 55 10.37 -17.22 6.86
C GLN A 55 9.27 -16.19 7.12
N LEU A 56 9.53 -14.92 6.82
CA LEU A 56 8.59 -13.83 7.03
C LEU A 56 7.42 -13.87 6.03
N THR A 57 7.74 -14.01 4.74
CA THR A 57 6.77 -13.86 3.64
C THR A 57 6.23 -15.19 3.12
N GLY A 58 6.93 -16.29 3.40
CA GLY A 58 6.65 -17.60 2.81
C GLY A 58 7.06 -17.73 1.34
N ILE A 59 7.63 -16.70 0.72
CA ILE A 59 8.05 -16.74 -0.69
C ILE A 59 9.41 -17.42 -0.79
N THR A 60 9.48 -18.53 -1.53
CA THR A 60 10.72 -19.31 -1.74
C THR A 60 11.33 -19.05 -3.11
N ASP A 61 12.63 -19.31 -3.26
CA ASP A 61 13.34 -19.25 -4.55
C ASP A 61 12.62 -20.10 -5.62
N ASP A 62 12.10 -21.28 -5.24
CA ASP A 62 11.37 -22.17 -6.15
C ASP A 62 10.05 -21.59 -6.66
N MET A 63 9.37 -20.77 -5.85
CA MET A 63 8.13 -20.10 -6.26
C MET A 63 8.36 -19.01 -7.31
N VAL A 64 9.54 -18.39 -7.30
CA VAL A 64 9.85 -17.20 -8.09
C VAL A 64 10.78 -17.44 -9.27
N LYS A 65 11.54 -18.56 -9.31
CA LYS A 65 12.57 -18.79 -10.34
C LYS A 65 12.07 -18.74 -11.79
N GLU A 66 10.84 -19.18 -12.05
CA GLU A 66 10.20 -19.15 -13.39
C GLU A 66 9.21 -17.98 -13.56
N LYS A 67 9.20 -17.02 -12.63
CA LYS A 67 8.32 -15.84 -12.69
C LYS A 67 8.94 -14.73 -13.52
N PRO A 68 8.14 -13.78 -14.06
CA PRO A 68 8.68 -12.63 -14.75
C PRO A 68 9.58 -11.80 -13.83
N THR A 69 10.57 -11.15 -14.42
CA THR A 69 11.40 -10.16 -13.74
C THR A 69 10.62 -8.87 -13.50
N ILE A 70 11.12 -8.02 -12.60
CA ILE A 70 10.49 -6.71 -12.35
C ILE A 70 10.39 -5.86 -13.62
N GLN A 71 11.40 -5.89 -14.48
CA GLN A 71 11.41 -5.16 -15.75
C GLN A 71 10.24 -5.57 -16.68
N GLU A 72 9.87 -6.84 -16.69
CA GLU A 72 8.75 -7.36 -17.49
C GLU A 72 7.38 -7.02 -16.86
N VAL A 73 7.32 -6.90 -15.53
CA VAL A 73 6.08 -6.61 -14.80
C VAL A 73 5.72 -5.12 -14.84
N LEU A 74 6.71 -4.23 -14.78
CA LEU A 74 6.50 -2.78 -14.66
C LEU A 74 5.56 -2.18 -15.71
N PRO A 75 5.66 -2.49 -17.03
CA PRO A 75 4.76 -1.90 -18.03
C PRO A 75 3.28 -2.21 -17.77
N ASN A 76 2.98 -3.47 -17.41
CA ASN A 76 1.62 -3.90 -17.11
C ASN A 76 1.11 -3.27 -15.80
N PHE A 77 1.99 -3.12 -14.81
CA PHE A 77 1.64 -2.45 -13.56
C PHE A 77 1.34 -0.95 -13.77
N ILE A 78 2.13 -0.24 -14.60
CA ILE A 78 1.88 1.16 -14.94
C ILE A 78 0.53 1.32 -15.65
N ASP A 79 0.21 0.45 -16.61
CA ASP A 79 -1.09 0.48 -17.29
C ASP A 79 -2.25 0.15 -16.33
N PHE A 80 -2.03 -0.72 -15.35
CA PHE A 80 -3.04 -1.02 -14.33
C PHE A 80 -3.36 0.19 -13.45
N ILE A 81 -2.35 0.92 -12.96
CA ILE A 81 -2.52 2.03 -12.01
C ILE A 81 -2.91 3.35 -12.66
N LYS A 82 -2.54 3.56 -13.93
CA LYS A 82 -2.80 4.81 -14.69
C LYS A 82 -2.44 6.05 -13.86
N LYS A 83 -3.35 7.01 -13.76
CA LYS A 83 -3.20 8.25 -12.98
C LYS A 83 -3.97 8.22 -11.66
N ASP A 84 -4.42 7.05 -11.23
CA ASP A 84 -5.24 6.90 -10.03
C ASP A 84 -4.39 7.12 -8.76
N ILE A 85 -5.04 7.48 -7.65
CA ILE A 85 -4.35 7.81 -6.41
C ILE A 85 -3.83 6.52 -5.77
N LEU A 86 -2.53 6.46 -5.50
CA LEU A 86 -1.92 5.28 -4.86
C LEU A 86 -2.13 5.34 -3.35
N VAL A 87 -2.43 4.20 -2.75
CA VAL A 87 -2.61 4.03 -1.32
C VAL A 87 -1.77 2.84 -0.88
N ALA A 88 -0.91 3.04 0.10
CA ALA A 88 -0.10 1.96 0.67
C ALA A 88 0.10 2.19 2.17
N HIS A 89 0.37 1.12 2.91
CA HIS A 89 0.75 1.23 4.30
C HIS A 89 2.27 1.43 4.39
N ASN A 90 2.72 2.56 4.94
CA ASN A 90 4.12 2.99 4.84
C ASN A 90 4.60 3.21 3.40
N ALA A 91 3.78 3.89 2.59
CA ALA A 91 3.96 4.08 1.14
C ALA A 91 5.35 4.54 0.66
N ILE A 92 6.17 5.19 1.50
CA ILE A 92 7.55 5.54 1.15
C ILE A 92 8.40 4.31 0.79
N PHE A 93 8.08 3.16 1.38
CA PHE A 93 8.73 1.89 1.11
C PHE A 93 8.36 1.36 -0.27
N ASP A 94 7.08 1.03 -0.48
CA ASP A 94 6.58 0.41 -1.71
C ASP A 94 6.83 1.28 -2.94
N ILE A 95 6.41 2.55 -2.87
CA ILE A 95 6.61 3.53 -3.94
C ILE A 95 8.10 3.78 -4.15
N GLY A 96 8.90 3.71 -3.08
CA GLY A 96 10.34 3.87 -3.14
C GLY A 96 11.04 2.78 -3.95
N PHE A 97 10.63 1.52 -3.77
CA PHE A 97 11.13 0.37 -4.54
C PHE A 97 10.63 0.39 -5.99
N ILE A 98 9.35 0.71 -6.21
CA ILE A 98 8.77 0.80 -7.55
C ILE A 98 9.46 1.91 -8.36
N ASN A 99 9.60 3.11 -7.79
CA ASN A 99 10.31 4.22 -8.46
C ASN A 99 11.78 3.93 -8.74
N HIS A 100 12.46 3.20 -7.85
CA HIS A 100 13.84 2.80 -8.09
C HIS A 100 13.95 1.92 -9.35
N ASN A 101 13.09 0.89 -9.45
CA ASN A 101 13.08 -0.02 -10.58
C ASN A 101 12.59 0.66 -11.88
N LEU A 102 11.59 1.55 -11.80
CA LEU A 102 11.16 2.36 -12.95
C LEU A 102 12.29 3.24 -13.48
N ASN A 103 13.05 3.87 -12.59
CA ASN A 103 14.16 4.72 -13.00
C ASN A 103 15.27 3.87 -13.65
N LEU A 104 15.61 2.75 -13.03
CA LEU A 104 16.67 1.86 -13.49
C LEU A 104 16.37 1.23 -14.86
N HIS A 105 15.14 0.76 -15.08
CA HIS A 105 14.80 -0.05 -16.27
C HIS A 105 14.10 0.74 -17.37
N LEU A 106 13.39 1.82 -17.02
CA LEU A 106 12.55 2.57 -17.96
C LEU A 106 12.87 4.07 -17.99
N ASN A 107 13.82 4.56 -17.17
CA ASN A 107 14.11 5.99 -17.00
C ASN A 107 12.85 6.82 -16.68
N GLN A 108 11.98 6.27 -15.82
CA GLN A 108 10.68 6.84 -15.45
C GLN A 108 10.51 6.93 -13.93
N THR A 109 9.52 7.71 -13.50
CA THR A 109 9.05 7.78 -12.11
C THR A 109 7.53 7.90 -12.09
N LEU A 110 6.89 7.36 -11.06
CA LEU A 110 5.46 7.52 -10.84
C LEU A 110 5.11 9.00 -10.63
N GLU A 111 4.12 9.48 -11.39
CA GLU A 111 3.55 10.82 -11.26
C GLU A 111 2.31 10.84 -10.35
N ASN A 112 1.88 9.66 -9.89
CA ASN A 112 0.66 9.51 -9.11
C ASN A 112 0.75 10.25 -7.77
N LYS A 113 -0.35 10.91 -7.39
CA LYS A 113 -0.56 11.29 -6.00
C LYS A 113 -0.62 10.02 -5.15
N ASN A 114 -0.10 10.07 -3.93
CA ASN A 114 -0.15 8.94 -3.02
C ASN A 114 -0.58 9.34 -1.60
N ILE A 115 -1.19 8.37 -0.91
CA ILE A 115 -1.63 8.45 0.48
C ILE A 115 -1.00 7.30 1.25
N CYS A 116 -0.29 7.61 2.33
CA CYS A 116 0.24 6.63 3.27
C CYS A 116 -0.75 6.41 4.41
N THR A 117 -1.33 5.20 4.54
CA THR A 117 -2.32 4.92 5.59
C THR A 117 -1.72 4.98 7.00
N MET A 118 -0.43 4.69 7.16
CA MET A 118 0.29 4.89 8.43
C MET A 118 0.31 6.37 8.84
N ASN A 119 0.59 7.28 7.90
CA ASN A 119 0.62 8.71 8.18
C ASN A 119 -0.78 9.27 8.39
N LEU A 120 -1.76 8.77 7.63
CA LEU A 120 -3.16 9.10 7.83
C LEU A 120 -3.64 8.66 9.23
N ALA A 121 -3.26 7.45 9.66
CA ALA A 121 -3.55 6.95 11.00
C ALA A 121 -2.98 7.85 12.10
N LYS A 122 -1.74 8.34 11.97
CA LYS A 122 -1.14 9.29 12.94
C LYS A 122 -1.91 10.60 13.05
N LYS A 123 -2.55 11.05 11.97
CA LYS A 123 -3.36 12.29 11.95
C LYS A 123 -4.75 12.08 12.55
N ILE A 124 -5.33 10.90 12.34
CA ILE A 124 -6.66 10.55 12.83
C ILE A 124 -6.59 10.12 14.31
N ILE A 125 -5.62 9.27 14.67
CA ILE A 125 -5.48 8.69 16.02
C ILE A 125 -4.06 8.95 16.53
N SER A 126 -3.77 10.17 16.97
CA SER A 126 -2.39 10.57 17.32
C SER A 126 -1.80 9.89 18.58
N THR A 127 -2.61 9.16 19.34
CA THR A 127 -2.23 8.58 20.65
C THR A 127 -1.86 7.11 20.59
N MET A 128 -1.86 6.46 19.42
CA MET A 128 -1.55 5.04 19.35
C MET A 128 -0.07 4.75 19.67
N PRO A 129 0.22 3.65 20.41
CA PRO A 129 1.60 3.26 20.73
C PRO A 129 2.37 2.72 19.51
N SER A 130 1.68 2.24 18.48
CA SER A 130 2.29 1.69 17.27
C SER A 130 1.35 1.87 16.07
N TYR A 131 1.90 2.24 14.92
CA TYR A 131 1.15 2.43 13.67
C TYR A 131 1.49 1.39 12.61
N ARG A 132 2.06 0.25 13.00
CA ARG A 132 2.22 -0.90 12.09
C ARG A 132 0.83 -1.36 11.62
N LEU A 133 0.75 -1.93 10.42
CA LEU A 133 -0.50 -2.42 9.86
C LEU A 133 -1.20 -3.37 10.83
N SER A 134 -0.48 -4.34 11.40
CA SER A 134 -1.01 -5.28 12.39
C SER A 134 -1.59 -4.60 13.63
N SER A 135 -0.93 -3.57 14.18
CA SER A 135 -1.44 -2.80 15.32
C SER A 135 -2.76 -2.09 14.99
N LEU A 136 -2.84 -1.49 13.81
CA LEU A 136 -4.05 -0.79 13.35
C LEU A 136 -5.17 -1.77 13.01
N CYS A 137 -4.84 -2.90 12.39
CA CYS A 137 -5.79 -3.98 12.14
C CYS A 137 -6.40 -4.49 13.44
N ASN A 138 -5.59 -4.73 14.47
CA ASN A 138 -6.08 -5.12 15.79
C ASN A 138 -6.98 -4.04 16.42
N TYR A 139 -6.58 -2.77 16.33
CA TYR A 139 -7.38 -1.66 16.88
C TYR A 139 -8.77 -1.54 16.23
N PHE A 140 -8.85 -1.78 14.92
CA PHE A 140 -10.09 -1.63 14.15
C PHE A 140 -10.87 -2.93 13.91
N ASP A 141 -10.48 -4.03 14.56
CA ASP A 141 -11.01 -5.38 14.36
C ASP A 141 -11.01 -5.83 12.88
N ILE A 142 -9.89 -5.60 12.20
CA ILE A 142 -9.64 -6.03 10.84
C ILE A 142 -8.81 -7.31 10.88
N LYS A 143 -9.38 -8.41 10.39
CA LYS A 143 -8.63 -9.67 10.20
C LYS A 143 -7.68 -9.57 9.01
N ASN A 144 -6.42 -9.89 9.25
CA ASN A 144 -5.37 -10.09 8.26
C ASN A 144 -4.82 -11.51 8.43
N GLU A 145 -5.38 -12.47 7.67
CA GLU A 145 -5.18 -13.91 7.90
C GLU A 145 -3.80 -14.40 7.47
N TYR A 146 -3.18 -13.72 6.50
CA TYR A 146 -1.88 -14.08 5.93
C TYR A 146 -0.97 -12.85 5.85
N ALA A 147 -0.70 -12.22 7.00
CA ALA A 147 0.22 -11.08 7.08
C ALA A 147 1.56 -11.41 6.39
N HIS A 148 2.16 -10.43 5.70
CA HIS A 148 3.37 -10.60 4.88
C HIS A 148 3.16 -11.44 3.61
N ARG A 149 1.92 -11.45 3.12
CA ARG A 149 1.61 -11.75 1.73
C ARG A 149 0.98 -10.50 1.13
N ALA A 150 1.53 -10.03 0.01
CA ALA A 150 1.22 -8.70 -0.50
C ALA A 150 -0.30 -8.49 -0.67
N MET A 151 -1.01 -9.47 -1.25
CA MET A 151 -2.46 -9.33 -1.46
C MET A 151 -3.27 -9.33 -0.15
N SER A 152 -2.85 -10.08 0.87
CA SER A 152 -3.49 -10.07 2.19
C SER A 152 -3.33 -8.69 2.84
N ASP A 153 -2.14 -8.11 2.74
CA ASP A 153 -1.82 -6.78 3.27
C ASP A 153 -2.53 -5.68 2.47
N VAL A 154 -2.72 -5.83 1.16
CA VAL A 154 -3.57 -4.95 0.34
C VAL A 154 -5.03 -4.98 0.79
N TYR A 155 -5.61 -6.16 1.06
CA TYR A 155 -6.99 -6.25 1.57
C TYR A 155 -7.13 -5.62 2.96
N ALA A 156 -6.18 -5.87 3.86
CA ALA A 156 -6.14 -5.26 5.18
C ALA A 156 -6.04 -3.73 5.09
N THR A 157 -5.12 -3.23 4.24
CA THR A 157 -4.93 -1.81 3.97
C THR A 157 -6.16 -1.17 3.34
N THR A 158 -6.86 -1.88 2.44
CA THR A 158 -8.11 -1.44 1.83
C THR A 158 -9.19 -1.23 2.90
N LYS A 159 -9.42 -2.23 3.77
CA LYS A 159 -10.39 -2.12 4.87
C LYS A 159 -10.05 -0.97 5.82
N LEU A 160 -8.76 -0.82 6.16
CA LEU A 160 -8.28 0.26 7.01
C LEU A 160 -8.52 1.63 6.36
N PHE A 161 -8.19 1.77 5.08
CA PHE A 161 -8.41 3.00 4.33
C PHE A 161 -9.89 3.36 4.23
N THR A 162 -10.77 2.39 3.96
CA THR A 162 -12.23 2.60 3.96
C THR A 162 -12.75 3.07 5.32
N LYS A 163 -12.23 2.54 6.44
CA LYS A 163 -12.57 3.05 7.78
C LYS A 163 -12.12 4.50 7.97
N PHE A 164 -10.91 4.85 7.54
CA PHE A 164 -10.44 6.24 7.59
C PHE A 164 -11.29 7.17 6.72
N GLN A 165 -11.68 6.74 5.53
CA GLN A 165 -12.60 7.48 4.67
C GLN A 165 -13.94 7.73 5.37
N ALA A 166 -14.51 6.72 6.04
CA ALA A 166 -15.75 6.88 6.79
C ALA A 166 -15.60 7.89 7.95
N ILE A 167 -14.50 7.83 8.71
CA ILE A 167 -14.20 8.78 9.79
C ILE A 167 -14.09 10.21 9.22
N MET A 168 -13.32 10.40 8.15
CA MET A 168 -13.15 11.68 7.48
C MET A 168 -14.48 12.23 6.95
N HIS A 169 -15.29 11.38 6.31
CA HIS A 169 -16.59 11.72 5.77
C HIS A 169 -17.56 12.21 6.87
N ASN A 170 -17.60 11.51 8.01
CA ASN A 170 -18.40 11.90 9.18
C ASN A 170 -17.94 13.22 9.81
N ASN A 171 -16.71 13.64 9.54
CA ASN A 171 -16.14 14.92 9.99
C ASN A 171 -16.10 15.98 8.87
N GLY A 172 -16.88 15.80 7.80
CA GLY A 172 -17.09 16.81 6.76
C GLY A 172 -16.09 16.79 5.60
N LEU A 173 -15.15 15.84 5.57
CA LEU A 173 -14.23 15.65 4.43
C LEU A 173 -14.81 14.57 3.51
N ARG A 174 -15.54 14.97 2.47
CA ARG A 174 -16.39 14.04 1.69
C ARG A 174 -15.84 13.74 0.30
N GLU A 175 -15.08 14.65 -0.27
CA GLU A 175 -14.52 14.52 -1.61
C GLU A 175 -13.04 14.10 -1.54
N ASP A 176 -12.52 13.45 -2.59
CA ASP A 176 -11.12 13.01 -2.63
C ASP A 176 -10.14 14.17 -2.46
N GLN A 177 -10.52 15.35 -2.97
CA GLN A 177 -9.72 16.57 -2.85
C GLN A 177 -9.63 17.06 -1.40
N ASP A 178 -10.68 16.83 -0.59
CA ASP A 178 -10.67 17.11 0.85
C ASP A 178 -9.71 16.16 1.56
N ILE A 179 -9.76 14.86 1.23
CA ILE A 179 -8.86 13.85 1.78
C ILE A 179 -7.41 14.17 1.45
N LEU A 180 -7.11 14.51 0.19
CA LEU A 180 -5.76 14.87 -0.24
C LEU A 180 -5.28 16.15 0.47
N LYS A 181 -6.12 17.17 0.57
CA LYS A 181 -5.78 18.42 1.29
C LYS A 181 -5.53 18.14 2.77
N PHE A 182 -6.43 17.38 3.41
CA PHE A 182 -6.27 16.96 4.79
C PHE A 182 -4.97 16.19 4.99
N TYR A 183 -4.66 15.23 4.11
CA TYR A 183 -3.42 14.46 4.17
C TYR A 183 -2.18 15.34 4.07
N GLN A 184 -2.16 16.25 3.08
CA GLN A 184 -1.02 17.12 2.77
C GLN A 184 -0.77 18.24 3.80
N ASP A 185 -1.81 18.76 4.44
CA ASP A 185 -1.69 19.88 5.38
C ASP A 185 -1.26 19.39 6.77
N PRO A 186 -0.04 19.68 7.24
CA PRO A 186 0.45 19.17 8.53
C PRO A 186 -0.30 19.77 9.74
N LEU A 187 -1.01 20.89 9.57
CA LEU A 187 -1.71 21.58 10.64
C LEU A 187 -3.17 21.12 10.78
N LEU A 188 -3.77 20.56 9.74
CA LEU A 188 -5.12 20.03 9.81
C LEU A 188 -5.18 18.76 10.67
N LYS A 189 -6.04 18.81 11.70
CA LYS A 189 -6.41 17.68 12.54
C LYS A 189 -7.92 17.52 12.56
N LEU A 190 -8.39 16.29 12.72
CA LEU A 190 -9.81 16.05 13.00
C LEU A 190 -10.04 16.22 14.50
N ASN A 191 -11.08 16.97 14.87
CA ASN A 191 -11.56 17.03 16.25
C ASN A 191 -12.44 15.81 16.52
N LEU A 192 -11.82 14.65 16.78
CA LEU A 192 -12.54 13.41 17.03
C LEU A 192 -12.86 13.28 18.53
N SER A 193 -14.14 13.06 18.87
CA SER A 193 -14.47 12.44 20.16
C SER A 193 -14.23 10.94 20.04
N LEU A 194 -13.64 10.33 21.08
CA LEU A 194 -13.26 8.90 21.11
C LEU A 194 -14.44 7.94 20.82
N THR A 195 -15.68 8.41 20.98
CA THR A 195 -16.92 7.64 20.73
C THR A 195 -17.26 7.41 19.25
N HIS A 196 -16.56 8.05 18.30
CA HIS A 196 -16.84 7.92 16.85
C HIS A 196 -15.82 7.08 16.07
N LEU A 197 -14.86 6.43 16.77
CA LEU A 197 -13.72 5.75 16.15
C LEU A 197 -13.84 4.22 16.08
N ILE A 198 -14.86 3.64 16.72
CA ILE A 198 -15.10 2.19 16.83
C ILE A 198 -16.36 1.84 16.04
#